data_AF-A0A5L8L0T4-F1
#
_entry.id   AF-A0A5L8L0T4-F1
#
_cell.length_a   1.000
_cell.length_b   1.000
_cell.length_c   1.000
_cell.angle_alpha   90.00
_cell.angle_beta   90.00
_cell.angle_gamma   90.00
#
_symmetry.space_group_name_H-M   'P 1'
#
loop_
_entity.id
_entity.type
_entity.pdbx_description
1 polymer ?
#
loop_
_entity_poly.entity_id
_entity_poly.type
_entity_poly.pdbx_seq_one_letter_code
_entity_poly.pdbx_strand_id
1 'polypeptide(L)'
;MKAKFLAASAILTLFCTSSFAHFGVVIPSSSTVNDEKEAKMSITYRFTHPFEQMMMNMEKPVETGVFVDGKKNPISNLTEKKDGKMSYYTANYEVKNPGMYQFYVDPKPYFEAAEDKFIRHITKTVVNAYGFGEGWDSPIGLKAEIVPISRPYGLYKGNLFSGIVLYKGERAKNVMVEVEYYNTKGLKAPSEDFITQEVKTNELGEFSFAMPLAGWWGFSALIDDDETIKKDGKTYPVELGGVIWVETKEY
;
A
#
# COMPACT_ATOMS: atom_id res chain seq x y z
N MET A 1 -25.72 -9.41 -63.03
CA MET A 1 -26.17 -10.11 -61.80
C MET A 1 -25.13 -11.17 -61.47
N LYS A 2 -24.41 -11.24 -60.35
CA LYS A 2 -24.39 -10.56 -59.04
C LYS A 2 -22.92 -10.61 -58.57
N ALA A 3 -22.33 -9.50 -58.13
CA ALA A 3 -21.05 -9.52 -57.43
C ALA A 3 -21.33 -9.66 -55.93
N LYS A 4 -20.81 -10.72 -55.31
CA LYS A 4 -20.87 -10.94 -53.86
C LYS A 4 -19.74 -10.14 -53.22
N PHE A 5 -20.05 -9.03 -52.56
CA PHE A 5 -19.15 -8.38 -51.63
C PHE A 5 -19.11 -9.21 -50.33
N LEU A 6 -17.96 -9.81 -50.02
CA LEU A 6 -17.66 -10.27 -48.67
C LEU A 6 -17.19 -9.05 -47.87
N ALA A 7 -18.01 -8.57 -46.95
CA ALA A 7 -17.58 -7.65 -45.91
C ALA A 7 -16.92 -8.48 -44.80
N ALA A 8 -15.59 -8.42 -44.70
CA ALA A 8 -14.86 -8.97 -43.58
C ALA A 8 -15.01 -8.01 -42.38
N SER A 9 -15.89 -8.36 -41.44
CA SER A 9 -16.05 -7.63 -40.19
C SER A 9 -14.90 -8.03 -39.26
N ALA A 10 -13.88 -7.17 -39.15
CA ALA A 10 -12.83 -7.33 -38.16
C ALA A 10 -13.42 -7.03 -36.77
N ILE A 11 -13.69 -8.09 -36.01
CA ILE A 11 -14.06 -7.99 -34.59
C ILE A 11 -12.78 -7.63 -33.84
N LEU A 12 -12.64 -6.35 -33.50
CA LEU A 12 -11.62 -5.87 -32.57
C LEU A 12 -12.08 -6.25 -31.16
N THR A 13 -11.68 -7.43 -30.68
CA THR A 13 -11.84 -7.77 -29.26
C THR A 13 -10.92 -6.87 -28.45
N LEU A 14 -11.47 -5.79 -27.88
CA LEU A 14 -10.84 -5.12 -26.75
C LEU A 14 -10.77 -6.14 -25.62
N PHE A 15 -9.56 -6.63 -25.34
CA PHE A 15 -9.29 -7.28 -24.07
C PHE A 15 -9.33 -6.18 -23.01
N CYS A 16 -10.40 -6.12 -22.21
CA CYS A 16 -10.31 -5.48 -20.90
C CYS A 16 -9.32 -6.30 -20.10
N THR A 17 -8.08 -5.82 -20.01
CA THR A 17 -7.16 -6.28 -18.96
C THR A 17 -7.71 -5.70 -17.67
N SER A 18 -8.29 -6.54 -16.81
CA SER A 18 -8.48 -6.16 -15.41
C SER A 18 -7.11 -5.79 -14.86
N SER A 19 -6.87 -4.50 -14.64
CA SER A 19 -5.70 -4.05 -13.89
C SER A 19 -6.07 -4.26 -12.44
N PHE A 20 -5.43 -5.26 -11.83
CA PHE A 20 -5.62 -5.53 -10.41
C PHE A 20 -4.72 -4.58 -9.64
N ALA A 21 -5.28 -3.88 -8.66
CA ALA A 21 -4.49 -2.99 -7.83
C ALA A 21 -3.49 -3.78 -6.99
N HIS A 22 -2.21 -3.44 -7.11
CA HIS A 22 -1.15 -4.09 -6.36
C HIS A 22 -0.88 -3.30 -5.08
N PHE A 23 -0.61 -3.97 -3.95
CA PHE A 23 -0.31 -3.28 -2.70
C PHE A 23 0.95 -3.82 -2.05
N GLY A 24 1.90 -2.92 -1.80
CA GLY A 24 2.92 -3.13 -0.78
C GLY A 24 2.26 -3.08 0.60
N VAL A 25 2.48 -4.11 1.41
CA VAL A 25 1.86 -4.29 2.72
C VAL A 25 2.91 -4.22 3.80
N VAL A 26 2.68 -3.38 4.82
CA VAL A 26 3.45 -3.32 6.07
C VAL A 26 2.45 -3.36 7.21
N ILE A 27 2.10 -4.55 7.69
CA ILE A 27 1.09 -4.68 8.75
C ILE A 27 1.78 -5.12 10.06
N PRO A 28 1.83 -4.27 11.09
CA PRO A 28 2.14 -4.69 12.44
C PRO A 28 1.01 -5.54 13.02
N SER A 29 1.30 -6.33 14.06
CA SER A 29 0.29 -7.15 14.74
C SER A 29 -0.86 -6.34 15.38
N SER A 30 -0.67 -5.04 15.58
CA SER A 30 -1.67 -4.08 16.06
C SER A 30 -1.28 -2.65 15.63
N SER A 31 -2.26 -1.75 15.46
CA SER A 31 -2.01 -0.31 15.26
C SER A 31 -1.71 0.47 16.56
N THR A 32 -1.83 -0.19 17.72
CA THR A 32 -1.52 0.41 19.03
C THR A 32 -0.78 -0.58 19.93
N VAL A 33 0.06 -0.05 20.81
CA VAL A 33 0.65 -0.77 21.96
C VAL A 33 0.22 -0.03 23.22
N ASN A 34 -0.62 -0.65 24.05
CA ASN A 34 -1.18 -0.02 25.24
C ASN A 34 -0.44 -0.39 26.53
N ASP A 35 0.14 -1.60 26.57
CA ASP A 35 0.92 -2.09 27.71
C ASP A 35 2.09 -3.01 27.28
N GLU A 36 2.93 -3.38 28.24
CA GLU A 36 4.16 -4.15 28.00
C GLU A 36 3.91 -5.53 27.36
N LYS A 37 2.73 -6.13 27.52
CA LYS A 37 2.41 -7.43 26.91
C LYS A 37 2.21 -7.30 25.41
N GLU A 38 1.85 -6.11 24.94
CA GLU A 38 1.68 -5.76 23.53
C GLU A 38 2.97 -5.24 22.88
N ALA A 39 4.02 -4.98 23.68
CA ALA A 39 5.27 -4.37 23.22
C ALA A 39 6.00 -5.18 22.15
N LYS A 40 5.84 -6.51 22.17
CA LYS A 40 6.44 -7.41 21.18
C LYS A 40 5.52 -7.53 19.97
N MET A 41 5.93 -6.90 18.89
CA MET A 41 5.17 -6.85 17.65
C MET A 41 5.80 -7.73 16.58
N SER A 42 4.95 -8.41 15.81
CA SER A 42 5.35 -8.96 14.53
C SER A 42 4.98 -7.96 13.43
N ILE A 43 5.93 -7.65 12.56
CA ILE A 43 5.73 -6.78 11.40
C ILE A 43 5.75 -7.66 10.16
N THR A 44 4.66 -7.64 9.40
CA THR A 44 4.49 -8.44 8.18
C THR A 44 4.65 -7.56 6.95
N TYR A 45 5.56 -7.97 6.07
CA TYR A 45 5.84 -7.33 4.79
C TYR A 45 5.37 -8.26 3.67
N ARG A 46 4.41 -7.81 2.85
CA ARG A 46 3.85 -8.60 1.74
C ARG A 46 3.67 -7.73 0.49
N PHE A 47 3.45 -8.38 -0.65
CA PHE A 47 2.96 -7.75 -1.86
C PHE A 47 1.74 -8.54 -2.33
N THR A 48 0.56 -7.92 -2.34
CA THR A 48 -0.72 -8.63 -2.57
C THR A 48 -1.73 -7.81 -3.38
N HIS A 49 -2.78 -8.48 -3.86
CA HIS A 49 -4.11 -7.90 -4.05
C HIS A 49 -4.90 -8.08 -2.74
N PRO A 50 -5.06 -7.04 -1.90
CA PRO A 50 -5.57 -7.18 -0.54
C PRO A 50 -6.96 -7.79 -0.41
N PHE A 51 -7.91 -7.41 -1.25
CA PHE A 51 -9.27 -7.91 -1.11
C PHE A 51 -9.39 -9.37 -1.58
N GLU A 52 -8.61 -9.77 -2.57
CA GLU A 52 -8.60 -11.14 -3.09
C GLU A 52 -7.66 -12.06 -2.30
N GLN A 53 -6.79 -11.49 -1.47
CA GLN A 53 -5.72 -12.18 -0.75
C GLN A 53 -4.76 -12.92 -1.70
N MET A 54 -4.68 -12.50 -2.96
CA MET A 54 -3.73 -13.03 -3.92
C MET A 54 -2.34 -12.47 -3.65
N MET A 55 -1.35 -13.35 -3.59
CA MET A 55 0.03 -13.00 -3.29
C MET A 55 0.83 -12.82 -4.59
N MET A 56 1.68 -11.80 -4.60
CA MET A 56 2.78 -11.66 -5.55
C MET A 56 4.09 -11.94 -4.82
N ASN A 57 5.13 -12.31 -5.58
CA ASN A 57 6.42 -12.56 -4.98
C ASN A 57 7.06 -11.24 -4.53
N MET A 58 7.31 -11.12 -3.22
CA MET A 58 8.13 -10.05 -2.67
C MET A 58 9.57 -10.54 -2.57
N GLU A 59 10.48 -9.95 -3.33
CA GLU A 59 11.91 -10.14 -3.09
C GLU A 59 12.34 -9.41 -1.80
N LYS A 60 13.51 -9.77 -1.26
CA LYS A 60 14.05 -9.10 -0.07
C LYS A 60 14.07 -7.58 -0.32
N PRO A 61 13.39 -6.79 0.54
CA PRO A 61 13.31 -5.34 0.35
C PRO A 61 14.68 -4.66 0.31
N VAL A 62 14.74 -3.53 -0.37
CA VAL A 62 15.93 -2.67 -0.39
C VAL A 62 16.16 -2.08 1.00
N GLU A 63 15.08 -1.62 1.63
CA GLU A 63 15.10 -1.09 2.99
C GLU A 63 13.84 -1.49 3.75
N THR A 64 14.00 -1.86 5.01
CA THR A 64 12.92 -1.97 6.00
C THR A 64 13.36 -1.24 7.25
N GLY A 65 12.44 -0.54 7.90
CA GLY A 65 12.80 0.23 9.08
C GLY A 65 11.61 0.72 9.87
N VAL A 66 11.93 1.46 10.93
CA VAL A 66 10.97 2.21 11.72
C VAL A 66 11.48 3.62 11.93
N PHE A 67 10.63 4.60 11.66
CA PHE A 67 10.88 5.97 12.02
C PHE A 67 10.25 6.26 13.38
N VAL A 68 11.07 6.71 14.33
CA VAL A 68 10.67 7.09 15.68
C VAL A 68 11.66 8.12 16.21
N ASP A 69 11.20 9.08 17.00
CA ASP A 69 12.01 10.16 17.59
C ASP A 69 12.84 10.94 16.55
N GLY A 70 12.23 11.21 15.38
CA GLY A 70 12.86 11.97 14.31
C GLY A 70 13.95 11.21 13.53
N LYS A 71 14.08 9.89 13.73
CA LYS A 71 15.17 9.09 13.14
C LYS A 71 14.64 7.82 12.49
N LYS A 72 15.19 7.49 11.31
CA LYS A 72 15.03 6.18 10.68
C LYS A 72 15.96 5.16 11.35
N ASN A 73 15.38 4.05 11.81
CA ASN A 73 16.11 2.93 12.40
C ASN A 73 15.89 1.69 11.53
N PRO A 74 16.95 1.14 10.91
CA PRO A 74 16.82 -0.05 10.07
C PRO A 74 16.34 -1.28 10.85
N ILE A 75 15.46 -2.07 10.25
CA ILE A 75 15.02 -3.38 10.72
C ILE A 75 15.64 -4.42 9.80
N SER A 76 16.69 -5.11 10.23
CA SER A 76 17.46 -6.05 9.40
C SER A 76 17.21 -7.52 9.71
N ASN A 77 16.49 -7.83 10.80
CA ASN A 77 16.14 -9.18 11.26
C ASN A 77 14.97 -9.80 10.48
N LEU A 78 14.94 -9.62 9.15
CA LEU A 78 13.91 -10.16 8.29
C LEU A 78 14.00 -11.68 8.23
N THR A 79 12.87 -12.34 8.46
CA THR A 79 12.68 -13.78 8.24
C THR A 79 11.83 -13.94 6.99
N GLU A 80 12.38 -14.63 5.98
CA GLU A 80 11.60 -15.01 4.80
C GLU A 80 10.55 -16.05 5.18
N LYS A 81 9.34 -15.89 4.63
CA LYS A 81 8.22 -16.80 4.71
C LYS A 81 7.70 -17.07 3.30
N LYS A 82 6.93 -18.13 3.14
CA LYS A 82 6.33 -18.50 1.85
C LYS A 82 4.85 -18.74 1.99
N ASP A 83 4.12 -18.32 0.97
CA ASP A 83 2.74 -18.72 0.70
C ASP A 83 2.69 -19.33 -0.71
N GLY A 84 2.54 -20.65 -0.77
CA GLY A 84 2.79 -21.42 -1.98
C GLY A 84 4.20 -21.17 -2.53
N LYS A 85 4.28 -20.54 -3.71
CA LYS A 85 5.54 -20.19 -4.39
C LYS A 85 6.00 -18.75 -4.12
N MET A 86 5.16 -17.92 -3.51
CA MET A 86 5.43 -16.50 -3.32
C MET A 86 6.15 -16.29 -2.00
N SER A 87 7.27 -15.57 -2.04
CA SER A 87 8.00 -15.15 -0.84
C SER A 87 7.43 -13.86 -0.26
N TYR A 88 7.49 -13.75 1.05
CA TYR A 88 7.20 -12.53 1.82
C TYR A 88 8.07 -12.51 3.09
N TYR A 89 8.07 -11.41 3.83
CA TYR A 89 8.98 -11.26 4.98
C TYR A 89 8.23 -10.89 6.26
N THR A 90 8.80 -11.31 7.39
CA THR A 90 8.35 -10.90 8.72
C THR A 90 9.53 -10.41 9.54
N ALA A 91 9.33 -9.44 10.41
CA ALA A 91 10.30 -9.03 11.43
C ALA A 91 9.64 -9.05 12.81
N ASN A 92 10.47 -9.19 13.85
CA ASN A 92 10.02 -8.94 15.22
C ASN A 92 10.59 -7.60 15.68
N TYR A 93 9.77 -6.80 16.35
CA TYR A 93 10.16 -5.52 16.93
C TYR A 93 9.64 -5.42 18.36
N GLU A 94 10.45 -4.86 19.26
CA GLU A 94 10.07 -4.64 20.65
C GLU A 94 9.98 -3.13 20.92
N VAL A 95 8.78 -2.66 21.21
CA VAL A 95 8.46 -1.27 21.50
C VAL A 95 8.84 -0.97 22.96
N LYS A 96 9.94 -0.23 23.12
CA LYS A 96 10.54 0.00 24.44
C LYS A 96 10.01 1.21 25.18
N ASN A 97 9.59 2.24 24.46
CA ASN A 97 9.23 3.53 25.03
C ASN A 97 7.91 4.03 24.44
N PRO A 98 7.21 4.95 25.11
CA PRO A 98 6.18 5.77 24.49
C PRO A 98 6.75 6.47 23.25
N GLY A 99 6.01 6.43 22.15
CA GLY A 99 6.46 7.03 20.91
C GLY A 99 5.49 6.77 19.75
N MET A 100 5.75 7.48 18.64
CA MET A 100 5.06 7.26 17.38
C MET A 100 5.95 6.48 16.43
N TYR A 101 5.64 5.20 16.26
CA TYR A 101 6.44 4.27 15.48
C TYR A 101 5.85 4.17 14.07
N GLN A 102 6.56 4.68 13.07
CA GLN A 102 6.15 4.56 11.67
C GLN A 102 7.00 3.48 10.99
N PHE A 103 6.47 2.27 10.90
CA PHE A 103 7.12 1.16 10.21
C PHE A 103 7.01 1.37 8.71
N TYR A 104 8.09 1.11 7.97
CA TYR A 104 8.11 1.32 6.53
C TYR A 104 8.92 0.26 5.78
N VAL A 105 8.64 0.15 4.48
CA VAL A 105 9.41 -0.66 3.53
C VAL A 105 9.60 0.09 2.22
N ASP A 106 10.81 -0.01 1.70
CA ASP A 106 11.14 0.30 0.31
C ASP A 106 11.45 -1.02 -0.41
N PRO A 107 10.51 -1.54 -1.22
CA PRO A 107 10.66 -2.85 -1.83
C PRO A 107 11.64 -2.79 -3.00
N LYS A 108 12.18 -3.96 -3.37
CA LYS A 108 12.73 -4.10 -4.71
C LYS A 108 11.58 -4.03 -5.73
N PRO A 109 11.72 -3.27 -6.83
CA PRO A 109 10.66 -3.17 -7.84
C PRO A 109 10.26 -4.53 -8.42
N TYR A 110 8.95 -4.79 -8.48
CA TYR A 110 8.36 -5.98 -9.07
C TYR A 110 8.07 -5.73 -10.55
N PHE A 111 8.39 -6.66 -11.44
CA PHE A 111 8.05 -6.52 -12.86
C PHE A 111 6.67 -7.13 -13.12
N GLU A 112 5.69 -6.30 -13.47
CA GLU A 112 4.36 -6.74 -13.87
C GLU A 112 4.32 -6.89 -15.40
N ALA A 113 4.38 -8.14 -15.85
CA ALA A 113 4.47 -8.45 -17.27
C ALA A 113 3.19 -8.12 -18.04
N ALA A 114 2.02 -8.19 -17.38
CA ALA A 114 0.73 -7.84 -18.00
C ALA A 114 0.62 -6.34 -18.29
N GLU A 115 1.30 -5.50 -17.51
CA GLU A 115 1.22 -4.04 -17.61
C GLU A 115 2.50 -3.39 -18.18
N ASP A 116 3.51 -4.20 -18.54
CA ASP A 116 4.75 -3.73 -19.16
C ASP A 116 5.47 -2.64 -18.33
N LYS A 117 5.41 -2.76 -17.01
CA LYS A 117 5.98 -1.79 -16.06
C LYS A 117 6.59 -2.46 -14.83
N PHE A 118 7.39 -1.69 -14.09
CA PHE A 118 7.78 -2.07 -12.74
C PHE A 118 6.89 -1.39 -11.70
N ILE A 119 6.54 -2.11 -10.66
CA ILE A 119 5.74 -1.63 -9.53
C ILE A 119 6.64 -1.55 -8.30
N ARG A 120 6.71 -0.37 -7.68
CA ARG A 120 7.46 -0.12 -6.44
C ARG A 120 6.58 0.62 -5.46
N HIS A 121 5.94 -0.12 -4.56
CA HIS A 121 5.03 0.46 -3.57
C HIS A 121 5.78 0.68 -2.25
N ILE A 122 6.19 1.93 -2.02
CA ILE A 122 6.82 2.35 -0.78
C ILE A 122 5.72 2.52 0.25
N THR A 123 5.76 1.67 1.27
CA THR A 123 4.64 1.53 2.21
C THR A 123 5.05 1.94 3.60
N LYS A 124 4.14 2.59 4.34
CA LYS A 124 4.27 2.79 5.78
C LYS A 124 3.00 2.47 6.57
N THR A 125 3.17 2.28 7.86
CA THR A 125 2.08 2.12 8.84
C THR A 125 2.48 2.75 10.16
N VAL A 126 1.51 3.36 10.82
CA VAL A 126 1.73 4.11 12.06
C VAL A 126 1.22 3.31 13.25
N VAL A 127 2.04 3.21 14.30
CA VAL A 127 1.71 2.57 15.57
C VAL A 127 1.91 3.57 16.71
N ASN A 128 0.84 3.83 17.44
CA ASN A 128 0.89 4.63 18.66
C ASN A 128 1.26 3.74 19.86
N ALA A 129 2.38 4.03 20.51
CA ALA A 129 2.82 3.30 21.68
C ALA A 129 2.57 4.10 22.96
N TYR A 130 1.96 3.43 23.94
CA TYR A 130 1.72 3.93 25.29
C TYR A 130 1.03 5.30 25.34
N GLY A 131 0.09 5.53 24.42
CA GLY A 131 -0.70 6.75 24.40
C GLY A 131 0.04 8.03 24.01
N PHE A 132 1.19 7.92 23.33
CA PHE A 132 2.07 9.07 23.02
C PHE A 132 1.35 10.25 22.33
N GLY A 133 0.61 10.00 21.24
CA GLY A 133 -0.38 10.94 20.72
C GLY A 133 0.07 11.97 19.67
N GLU A 134 1.38 12.16 19.43
CA GLU A 134 1.91 13.18 18.50
C GLU A 134 2.90 12.60 17.46
N GLY A 135 3.16 13.34 16.38
CA GLY A 135 4.18 13.00 15.36
C GLY A 135 3.72 12.06 14.25
N TRP A 136 2.44 11.70 14.21
CA TRP A 136 1.85 10.85 13.16
C TRP A 136 1.52 11.61 11.87
N ASP A 137 1.45 12.93 11.93
CA ASP A 137 1.05 13.89 10.88
C ASP A 137 2.24 14.55 10.17
N SER A 138 3.46 14.03 10.39
CA SER A 138 4.69 14.54 9.77
C SER A 138 5.27 13.53 8.78
N PRO A 139 5.86 13.99 7.66
CA PRO A 139 6.53 13.11 6.72
C PRO A 139 7.81 12.52 7.34
N ILE A 140 8.14 11.30 6.93
CA ILE A 140 9.39 10.61 7.34
C ILE A 140 10.44 10.64 6.23
N GLY A 141 10.15 11.28 5.10
CA GLY A 141 11.07 11.46 3.99
C GLY A 141 11.16 10.22 3.11
N LEU A 142 10.01 9.66 2.72
CA LEU A 142 9.92 8.64 1.68
C LEU A 142 9.74 9.31 0.31
N LYS A 143 10.18 8.65 -0.78
CA LYS A 143 10.09 9.21 -2.14
C LYS A 143 8.63 9.44 -2.57
N ALA A 144 7.77 8.46 -2.32
CA ALA A 144 6.31 8.62 -2.35
C ALA A 144 5.77 8.35 -0.95
N GLU A 145 4.93 9.25 -0.44
CA GLU A 145 4.49 9.22 0.94
C GLU A 145 3.06 9.73 1.09
N ILE A 146 2.24 9.04 1.90
CA ILE A 146 0.97 9.59 2.37
C ILE A 146 1.17 10.10 3.80
N VAL A 147 0.96 11.39 4.01
CA VAL A 147 0.95 12.02 5.34
C VAL A 147 -0.49 12.08 5.84
N PRO A 148 -0.83 11.47 6.98
CA PRO A 148 -2.19 11.49 7.50
C PRO A 148 -2.64 12.91 7.90
N ILE A 149 -3.90 13.24 7.60
CA ILE A 149 -4.65 14.37 8.17
C ILE A 149 -5.53 13.86 9.31
N SER A 150 -6.18 12.71 9.10
CA SER A 150 -6.85 11.97 10.17
C SER A 150 -5.82 11.14 10.93
N ARG A 151 -5.97 11.05 12.25
CA ARG A 151 -5.16 10.15 13.08
C ARG A 151 -5.23 8.71 12.51
N PRO A 152 -4.10 8.10 12.10
CA PRO A 152 -4.09 6.81 11.37
C PRO A 152 -4.25 5.58 12.28
N TYR A 153 -4.56 5.79 13.56
CA TYR A 153 -4.77 4.77 14.59
C TYR A 153 -5.93 5.17 15.50
N GLY A 154 -6.48 4.20 16.23
CA GLY A 154 -7.66 4.41 17.08
C GLY A 154 -8.86 4.89 16.26
N LEU A 155 -9.00 4.35 15.05
CA LEU A 155 -10.13 4.58 14.15
C LEU A 155 -11.18 3.50 14.38
N TYR A 156 -12.44 3.86 14.29
CA TYR A 156 -13.56 2.93 14.29
C TYR A 156 -14.07 2.70 12.87
N LYS A 157 -14.72 1.55 12.66
CA LYS A 157 -15.55 1.32 11.49
C LYS A 157 -16.50 2.50 11.26
N GLY A 158 -16.54 3.00 10.03
CA GLY A 158 -17.31 4.17 9.61
C GLY A 158 -16.58 5.50 9.75
N ASN A 159 -15.37 5.54 10.32
CA ASN A 159 -14.56 6.75 10.33
C ASN A 159 -14.00 7.10 8.94
N LEU A 160 -13.71 8.39 8.77
CA LEU A 160 -13.05 8.95 7.61
C LEU A 160 -11.52 8.94 7.82
N PHE A 161 -10.78 8.32 6.90
CA PHE A 161 -9.35 8.54 6.78
C PHE A 161 -9.10 9.62 5.72
N SER A 162 -8.24 10.58 6.05
CA SER A 162 -7.83 11.66 5.16
C SER A 162 -6.31 11.76 5.17
N GLY A 163 -5.71 12.05 4.03
CA GLY A 163 -4.26 12.13 3.87
C GLY A 163 -3.85 13.10 2.77
N ILE A 164 -2.59 13.52 2.83
CA ILE A 164 -1.88 14.32 1.81
C ILE A 164 -0.90 13.40 1.11
N VAL A 165 -0.94 13.35 -0.22
CA VAL A 165 0.06 12.63 -1.01
C VAL A 165 1.25 13.54 -1.26
N LEU A 166 2.45 13.03 -0.99
CA LEU A 166 3.72 13.66 -1.31
C LEU A 166 4.49 12.83 -2.33
N TYR A 167 5.06 13.50 -3.33
CA TYR A 167 6.06 12.95 -4.24
C TYR A 167 7.33 13.80 -4.13
N LYS A 168 8.44 13.18 -3.76
CA LYS A 168 9.73 13.85 -3.50
C LYS A 168 9.62 15.00 -2.49
N GLY A 169 8.75 14.84 -1.50
CA GLY A 169 8.50 15.84 -0.46
C GLY A 169 7.49 16.92 -0.84
N GLU A 170 7.04 16.98 -2.09
CA GLU A 170 6.09 17.99 -2.58
C GLU A 170 4.67 17.43 -2.68
N ARG A 171 3.66 18.26 -2.40
CA ARG A 171 2.24 17.86 -2.49
C ARG A 171 1.87 17.45 -3.93
N ALA A 172 1.29 16.26 -4.08
CA ALA A 172 0.93 15.70 -5.37
C ALA A 172 -0.59 15.76 -5.60
N LYS A 173 -1.01 16.62 -6.53
CA LYS A 173 -2.42 16.82 -6.91
C LYS A 173 -2.86 15.93 -8.06
N ASN A 174 -4.17 15.70 -8.18
CA ASN A 174 -4.76 14.88 -9.25
C ASN A 174 -4.20 13.45 -9.31
N VAL A 175 -3.69 12.94 -8.20
CA VAL A 175 -3.17 11.58 -8.05
C VAL A 175 -4.32 10.64 -7.71
N MET A 176 -4.38 9.50 -8.39
CA MET A 176 -5.30 8.42 -8.06
C MET A 176 -4.82 7.70 -6.80
N VAL A 177 -5.74 7.48 -5.87
CA VAL A 177 -5.52 6.72 -4.65
C VAL A 177 -6.44 5.52 -4.66
N GLU A 178 -5.87 4.35 -4.88
CA GLU A 178 -6.58 3.08 -4.78
C GLU A 178 -6.75 2.69 -3.31
N VAL A 179 -7.90 2.11 -3.00
CA VAL A 179 -8.33 1.78 -1.66
C VAL A 179 -8.83 0.35 -1.61
N GLU A 180 -8.21 -0.46 -0.76
CA GLU A 180 -8.63 -1.84 -0.55
C GLU A 180 -8.69 -2.25 0.91
N TYR A 181 -9.64 -3.13 1.21
CA TYR A 181 -9.76 -3.79 2.50
C TYR A 181 -8.92 -5.08 2.53
N TYR A 182 -8.14 -5.27 3.60
CA TYR A 182 -7.39 -6.50 3.81
C TYR A 182 -8.31 -7.67 4.21
N ASN A 183 -8.76 -8.41 3.21
CA ASN A 183 -9.90 -9.32 3.33
C ASN A 183 -9.56 -10.71 3.89
N THR A 184 -9.11 -10.77 5.14
CA THR A 184 -8.83 -12.04 5.83
C THR A 184 -10.07 -12.88 6.12
N LYS A 185 -11.27 -12.31 5.94
CA LYS A 185 -12.57 -12.97 6.18
C LYS A 185 -13.16 -13.61 4.93
N GLY A 186 -12.51 -13.48 3.76
CA GLY A 186 -13.00 -14.07 2.51
C GLY A 186 -14.32 -13.47 2.02
N LEU A 187 -14.56 -12.18 2.29
CA LEU A 187 -15.71 -11.43 1.79
C LEU A 187 -15.76 -11.46 0.26
N LYS A 188 -16.96 -11.32 -0.30
CA LYS A 188 -17.19 -11.27 -1.73
C LYS A 188 -17.68 -9.89 -2.14
N ALA A 189 -17.04 -9.32 -3.15
CA ALA A 189 -17.41 -8.06 -3.75
C ALA A 189 -18.53 -8.28 -4.79
N PRO A 190 -19.49 -7.35 -4.95
CA PRO A 190 -20.49 -7.40 -6.02
C PRO A 190 -19.91 -7.30 -7.44
N SER A 191 -18.82 -6.56 -7.63
CA SER A 191 -18.05 -6.42 -8.88
C SER A 191 -16.60 -6.03 -8.57
N GLU A 192 -15.74 -5.97 -9.58
CA GLU A 192 -14.34 -5.52 -9.47
C GLU A 192 -14.24 -4.10 -8.88
N ASP A 193 -15.15 -3.19 -9.22
CA ASP A 193 -15.20 -1.82 -8.68
C ASP A 193 -15.41 -1.75 -7.15
N PHE A 194 -15.85 -2.85 -6.52
CA PHE A 194 -15.97 -2.96 -5.06
C PHE A 194 -14.78 -3.69 -4.41
N ILE A 195 -13.92 -4.33 -5.21
CA ILE A 195 -12.64 -4.90 -4.78
C ILE A 195 -11.68 -3.73 -4.55
N THR A 196 -11.37 -3.01 -5.62
CA THR A 196 -10.53 -1.80 -5.61
C THR A 196 -11.42 -0.58 -5.78
N GLN A 197 -11.46 0.26 -4.76
CA GLN A 197 -12.14 1.55 -4.84
C GLN A 197 -11.12 2.66 -5.08
N GLU A 198 -11.56 3.79 -5.61
CA GLU A 198 -10.66 4.87 -5.98
C GLU A 198 -11.16 6.22 -5.46
N VAL A 199 -10.21 7.04 -5.01
CA VAL A 199 -10.40 8.47 -4.79
C VAL A 199 -9.28 9.24 -5.46
N LYS A 200 -9.45 10.55 -5.64
CA LYS A 200 -8.44 11.39 -6.29
C LYS A 200 -8.02 12.53 -5.38
N THR A 201 -6.74 12.87 -5.38
CA THR A 201 -6.27 14.03 -4.63
C THR A 201 -6.75 15.34 -5.26
N ASN A 202 -7.15 16.28 -4.40
CA ASN A 202 -7.55 17.63 -4.81
C ASN A 202 -6.33 18.51 -5.18
N GLU A 203 -6.55 19.80 -5.46
CA GLU A 203 -5.48 20.75 -5.80
C GLU A 203 -4.44 20.97 -4.67
N LEU A 204 -4.78 20.60 -3.43
CA LEU A 204 -3.88 20.63 -2.27
C LEU A 204 -3.19 19.27 -2.03
N GLY A 205 -3.39 18.28 -2.89
CA GLY A 205 -2.85 16.93 -2.74
C GLY A 205 -3.57 16.08 -1.69
N GLU A 206 -4.76 16.48 -1.26
CA GLU A 206 -5.52 15.84 -0.19
C GLU A 206 -6.58 14.89 -0.73
N PHE A 207 -6.79 13.77 -0.05
CA PHE A 207 -7.90 12.84 -0.32
C PHE A 207 -8.61 12.46 0.98
N SER A 208 -9.78 11.83 0.86
CA SER A 208 -10.54 11.29 1.99
C SER A 208 -11.38 10.09 1.60
N PHE A 209 -11.54 9.14 2.51
CA PHE A 209 -12.33 7.92 2.30
C PHE A 209 -12.96 7.45 3.61
N ALA A 210 -14.21 7.01 3.57
CA ALA A 210 -14.90 6.43 4.72
C ALA A 210 -14.73 4.92 4.73
N MET A 211 -14.25 4.34 5.82
CA MET A 211 -13.92 2.90 5.91
C MET A 211 -15.10 2.10 6.48
N PRO A 212 -15.89 1.38 5.67
CA PRO A 212 -17.15 0.77 6.11
C PRO A 212 -17.00 -0.50 6.95
N LEU A 213 -15.80 -1.06 7.13
CA LEU A 213 -15.55 -2.32 7.84
C LEU A 213 -14.43 -2.15 8.85
N ALA A 214 -14.51 -2.85 9.99
CA ALA A 214 -13.39 -3.00 10.91
C ALA A 214 -12.32 -3.94 10.32
N GLY A 215 -11.06 -3.53 10.42
CA GLY A 215 -9.87 -4.23 9.92
C GLY A 215 -8.88 -3.26 9.26
N TRP A 216 -7.93 -3.83 8.52
CA TRP A 216 -6.89 -3.07 7.83
C TRP A 216 -7.37 -2.57 6.47
N TRP A 217 -7.09 -1.30 6.18
CA TRP A 217 -7.36 -0.63 4.92
C TRP A 217 -6.07 -0.07 4.35
N GLY A 218 -5.82 -0.36 3.08
CA GLY A 218 -4.66 0.11 2.33
C GLY A 218 -5.07 1.26 1.42
N PHE A 219 -4.24 2.29 1.37
CA PHE A 219 -4.39 3.44 0.48
C PHE A 219 -3.12 3.55 -0.36
N SER A 220 -3.21 3.38 -1.67
CA SER A 220 -2.08 3.40 -2.59
C SER A 220 -2.20 4.59 -3.55
N ALA A 221 -1.39 5.62 -3.33
CA ALA A 221 -1.30 6.76 -4.24
C ALA A 221 -0.37 6.43 -5.41
N LEU A 222 -0.92 6.27 -6.61
CA LEU A 222 -0.20 5.85 -7.81
C LEU A 222 0.45 7.05 -8.51
N ILE A 223 1.78 7.02 -8.64
CA ILE A 223 2.59 8.08 -9.21
C ILE A 223 3.48 7.50 -10.31
N ASP A 224 3.47 8.10 -11.49
CA ASP A 224 4.48 7.81 -12.52
C ASP A 224 5.83 8.35 -12.07
N ASP A 225 6.80 7.46 -11.86
CA ASP A 225 8.16 7.88 -11.50
C ASP A 225 8.91 8.42 -12.72
N ASP A 226 9.84 9.36 -12.49
CA ASP A 226 10.76 9.83 -13.53
C ASP A 226 11.91 8.85 -13.81
N GLU A 227 12.08 7.86 -12.94
CA GLU A 227 13.03 6.77 -13.08
C GLU A 227 12.47 5.65 -13.96
N THR A 228 13.34 5.00 -14.72
CA THR A 228 13.01 3.83 -15.53
C THR A 228 13.99 2.70 -15.24
N ILE A 229 13.55 1.45 -15.45
CA ILE A 229 14.34 0.26 -15.18
C ILE A 229 14.60 -0.50 -16.49
N LYS A 230 15.85 -0.89 -16.72
CA LYS A 230 16.23 -1.72 -17.86
C LYS A 230 16.15 -3.20 -17.50
N LYS A 231 15.44 -3.99 -18.31
CA LYS A 231 15.33 -5.44 -18.17
C LYS A 231 15.32 -6.08 -19.56
N ASP A 232 16.13 -7.13 -19.76
CA ASP A 232 16.16 -7.90 -21.01
C ASP A 232 16.33 -7.04 -22.28
N GLY A 233 17.12 -5.96 -22.17
CA GLY A 233 17.39 -5.03 -23.27
C GLY A 233 16.36 -3.92 -23.51
N LYS A 234 15.20 -3.97 -22.84
CA LYS A 234 14.14 -2.95 -22.92
C LYS A 234 14.12 -2.08 -21.65
N THR A 235 13.69 -0.82 -21.81
CA THR A 235 13.46 0.12 -20.71
C THR A 235 11.97 0.17 -20.40
N TYR A 236 11.62 0.08 -19.11
CA TYR A 236 10.24 0.05 -18.63
C TYR A 236 10.01 1.21 -17.64
N PRO A 237 8.80 1.80 -17.65
CA PRO A 237 8.41 2.78 -16.65
C PRO A 237 8.31 2.15 -15.26
N VAL A 238 8.36 2.99 -14.22
CA VAL A 238 8.13 2.59 -12.84
C VAL A 238 6.86 3.27 -12.34
N GLU A 239 5.87 2.47 -11.97
CA GLU A 239 4.75 2.91 -11.15
C GLU A 239 5.20 2.91 -9.69
N LEU A 240 5.28 4.11 -9.13
CA LEU A 240 5.63 4.34 -7.75
C LEU A 240 4.35 4.51 -6.93
N GLY A 241 4.19 3.66 -5.92
CA GLY A 241 3.08 3.75 -4.97
C GLY A 241 3.54 4.39 -3.68
N GLY A 242 2.90 5.48 -3.26
CA GLY A 242 2.95 5.92 -1.86
C GLY A 242 1.83 5.22 -1.10
N VAL A 243 2.16 4.25 -0.25
CA VAL A 243 1.14 3.41 0.40
C VAL A 243 1.10 3.63 1.90
N ILE A 244 -0.10 3.75 2.47
CA ILE A 244 -0.31 3.69 3.92
C ILE A 244 -1.37 2.66 4.27
N TRP A 245 -1.12 1.92 5.36
CA TRP A 245 -2.12 1.06 5.98
C TRP A 245 -2.60 1.66 7.30
N VAL A 246 -3.91 1.62 7.52
CA VAL A 246 -4.55 2.03 8.77
C VAL A 246 -5.51 0.95 9.23
N GLU A 247 -5.70 0.85 10.54
CA GLU A 247 -6.58 -0.14 11.14
C GLU A 247 -7.80 0.53 11.75
N THR A 248 -8.97 -0.01 11.43
CA THR A 248 -10.25 0.33 12.06
C THR A 248 -10.68 -0.79 13.01
N LYS A 249 -11.27 -0.42 14.14
CA LYS A 249 -11.82 -1.37 15.14
C LYS A 249 -13.35 -1.32 15.16
N GLU A 250 -13.96 -2.36 15.70
CA GLU A 250 -15.36 -2.27 16.16
C GLU A 250 -15.43 -1.42 17.45
N TYR A 251 -16.63 -0.99 17.82
CA TYR A 251 -16.89 -0.26 19.07
C TYR A 251 -16.64 -1.11 20.32
#